data_AF-A0A9E1V0T0-F1
#
_entry.id   AF-A0A9E1V0T0-F1
#
_cell.length_a   1.000
_cell.length_b   1.000
_cell.length_c   1.000
_cell.angle_alpha   90.00
_cell.angle_beta   90.00
_cell.angle_gamma   90.00
#
_symmetry.space_group_name_H-M   'P 1'
#
loop_
_entity.id
_entity.type
_entity.pdbx_description
1 polymer ?
#
loop_
_entity_poly.entity_id
_entity_poly.type
_entity_poly.pdbx_seq_one_letter_code
_entity_poly.pdbx_strand_id
1 'polypeptide(L)'
;MRKKLGAVQADEIIAQTLKLFGEGMKVAAEVACMAADASLVAPGEEVMAVGGTGRGADAAMVIRAAQTQDFFDMRILEIVCKPR
;
A
#
# COMPACT_ATOMS: atom_id res chain seq x y z
N MET A 1 -14.47 8.61 -11.07
CA MET A 1 -13.70 9.38 -12.07
C MET A 1 -13.29 8.54 -13.29
N ARG A 2 -13.00 7.24 -13.14
CA ARG A 2 -12.67 6.27 -14.21
C ARG A 2 -13.61 6.22 -15.43
N LYS A 3 -14.91 6.52 -15.23
CA LYS A 3 -15.91 6.55 -16.32
C LYS A 3 -15.85 7.78 -17.24
N LYS A 4 -14.98 8.77 -16.98
CA LYS A 4 -14.95 10.03 -17.76
C LYS A 4 -13.64 10.31 -18.52
N LEU A 5 -12.51 9.70 -18.13
CA LEU A 5 -11.21 10.00 -18.70
C LEU A 5 -10.45 8.68 -18.83
N GLY A 6 -10.38 8.12 -20.03
CA GLY A 6 -9.72 6.83 -20.32
C GLY A 6 -8.20 6.81 -20.15
N ALA A 7 -7.64 7.67 -19.30
CA ALA A 7 -6.23 7.70 -18.96
C ALA A 7 -6.00 6.90 -17.67
N VAL A 8 -5.13 5.90 -17.75
CA VAL A 8 -4.67 5.17 -16.56
C VAL A 8 -3.69 6.08 -15.82
N GLN A 9 -3.98 6.37 -14.55
CA GLN A 9 -3.11 7.17 -13.70
C GLN A 9 -2.00 6.29 -13.09
N ALA A 10 -0.86 6.89 -12.73
CA ALA A 10 0.31 6.13 -12.24
C ALA A 10 0.01 5.34 -10.95
N ASP A 11 -0.79 5.91 -10.06
CA ASP A 11 -1.30 5.25 -8.84
C ASP A 11 -2.12 4.01 -9.17
N GLU A 12 -2.94 4.05 -10.23
CA GLU A 12 -3.70 2.88 -10.66
C GLU A 12 -2.78 1.77 -11.21
N ILE A 13 -1.72 2.12 -11.94
CA ILE A 13 -0.72 1.14 -12.40
C ILE A 13 -0.04 0.47 -11.20
N ILE A 14 0.45 1.28 -10.25
CA ILE A 14 1.10 0.79 -9.02
C ILE A 14 0.16 -0.13 -8.24
N ALA A 15 -1.10 0.29 -8.06
CA ALA A 15 -2.10 -0.51 -7.36
C ALA A 15 -2.35 -1.86 -8.08
N GLN A 16 -2.46 -1.86 -9.42
CA GLN A 16 -2.59 -3.11 -10.19
C GLN A 16 -1.33 -4.00 -10.08
N THR A 17 -0.13 -3.41 -10.03
CA THR A 17 1.12 -4.15 -9.83
C THR A 17 1.19 -4.77 -8.43
N LEU A 18 0.82 -4.05 -7.38
CA LEU A 18 0.81 -4.59 -6.01
C LEU A 18 -0.23 -5.70 -5.84
N LYS A 19 -1.36 -5.64 -6.56
CA LYS A 19 -2.37 -6.70 -6.57
C LYS A 19 -1.84 -8.04 -7.12
N LEU A 20 -0.70 -8.07 -7.81
CA LEU A 20 -0.02 -9.33 -8.15
C LEU A 20 0.35 -10.15 -6.89
N PHE A 21 0.50 -9.50 -5.74
CA PHE A 21 0.75 -10.13 -4.44
C PHE A 21 -0.52 -10.30 -3.60
N GLY A 22 -1.69 -9.90 -4.12
CA GLY A 22 -2.99 -9.91 -3.45
C GLY A 22 -3.55 -8.51 -3.20
N GLU A 23 -4.87 -8.40 -3.10
CA GLU A 23 -5.56 -7.12 -2.81
C GLU A 23 -5.13 -6.55 -1.45
N GLY A 24 -5.00 -7.42 -0.44
CA GLY A 24 -4.53 -7.01 0.89
C GLY A 24 -3.14 -6.38 0.88
N MET A 25 -2.23 -6.82 0.00
CA MET A 25 -0.89 -6.25 -0.13
C MET A 25 -0.93 -4.80 -0.63
N LYS A 26 -1.71 -4.56 -1.68
CA LYS A 26 -1.97 -3.21 -2.18
C LYS A 26 -2.57 -2.32 -1.08
N VAL A 27 -3.56 -2.83 -0.34
CA VAL A 27 -4.22 -2.07 0.73
C VAL A 27 -3.23 -1.72 1.86
N ALA A 28 -2.42 -2.67 2.30
CA ALA A 28 -1.43 -2.44 3.36
C ALA A 28 -0.43 -1.33 2.98
N ALA A 29 0.07 -1.35 1.74
CA ALA A 29 0.96 -0.31 1.23
C ALA A 29 0.29 1.08 1.16
N GLU A 30 -0.94 1.17 0.64
CA GLU A 30 -1.68 2.43 0.59
C GLU A 30 -1.97 2.98 1.98
N VAL A 31 -2.34 2.13 2.94
CA VAL A 31 -2.61 2.55 4.32
C VAL A 31 -1.34 3.09 4.98
N ALA A 32 -0.18 2.46 4.74
CA ALA A 32 1.10 2.96 5.25
C ALA A 32 1.42 4.36 4.71
N CYS A 33 1.24 4.60 3.40
CA CYS A 33 1.45 5.91 2.81
C CYS A 33 0.42 6.95 3.29
N MET A 34 -0.86 6.58 3.39
CA MET A 34 -1.91 7.46 3.91
C MET A 34 -1.66 7.85 5.38
N ALA A 35 -1.15 6.94 6.20
CA ALA A 35 -0.79 7.23 7.59
C ALA A 35 0.39 8.22 7.66
N ALA A 36 1.38 8.09 6.77
CA ALA A 36 2.48 9.04 6.64
C ALA A 36 2.01 10.42 6.13
N ASP A 37 1.12 10.45 5.13
CA ASP A 37 0.53 11.69 4.62
C ASP A 37 -0.26 12.43 5.70
N ALA A 38 -0.97 11.67 6.56
CA ALA A 38 -1.70 12.21 7.71
C ALA A 38 -0.79 12.59 8.89
N SER A 39 0.53 12.45 8.78
CA SER A 39 1.51 12.68 9.84
C SER A 39 1.25 11.85 11.11
N LEU A 40 0.61 10.68 10.97
CA LEU A 40 0.39 9.73 12.07
C LEU A 40 1.56 8.74 12.22
N VAL A 41 2.33 8.58 11.15
CA VAL A 41 3.57 7.78 11.09
C VAL A 41 4.64 8.67 10.47
N ALA A 42 5.85 8.69 11.04
CA ALA A 42 6.93 9.49 10.49
C ALA A 42 7.50 8.82 9.21
N PRO A 43 7.85 9.58 8.15
CA PRO A 43 8.59 9.01 7.02
C PRO A 43 9.89 8.36 7.49
N GLY A 44 10.15 7.15 7.00
CA GLY A 44 11.30 6.33 7.42
C GLY A 44 11.04 5.44 8.64
N GLU A 45 9.91 5.59 9.33
CA GLU A 45 9.50 4.70 10.42
C GLU A 45 9.09 3.32 9.88
N GLU A 46 9.46 2.27 10.62
CA GLU A 46 9.11 0.89 10.28
C GLU A 46 7.83 0.50 11.02
N VAL A 47 6.78 0.18 10.27
CA VAL A 47 5.43 -0.08 10.79
C VAL A 47 4.88 -1.42 10.34
N MET A 48 4.06 -2.04 11.18
CA MET A 48 3.24 -3.19 10.81
C MET A 48 2.00 -2.70 10.05
N ALA A 49 1.96 -2.92 8.75
CA ALA A 49 0.81 -2.60 7.91
C ALA A 49 -0.03 -3.85 7.63
N VAL A 50 -1.34 -3.73 7.78
CA VAL A 50 -2.30 -4.83 7.63
C VAL A 50 -3.37 -4.45 6.61
N GLY A 51 -3.65 -5.36 5.68
CA GLY A 51 -4.66 -5.18 4.63
C GLY A 51 -5.47 -6.46 4.38
N GLY A 52 -6.57 -6.34 3.65
CA GLY A 52 -7.47 -7.45 3.36
C GLY A 52 -8.20 -7.33 2.02
N THR A 53 -8.75 -8.45 1.55
CA THR A 53 -9.54 -8.52 0.32
C THR A 53 -11.03 -8.39 0.59
N GLY A 54 -11.64 -7.26 0.22
CA GLY A 54 -13.07 -6.99 0.33
C GLY A 54 -13.58 -6.76 1.76
N ARG A 55 -13.20 -7.62 2.72
CA ARG A 55 -13.45 -7.48 4.16
C ARG A 55 -12.40 -8.24 4.97
N GLY A 56 -12.22 -7.84 6.24
CA GLY A 56 -11.25 -8.46 7.14
C GLY A 56 -9.80 -8.13 6.77
N ALA A 57 -8.87 -9.01 7.16
CA ALA A 57 -7.45 -8.89 6.88
C ALA A 57 -6.89 -10.25 6.44
N ASP A 58 -6.09 -10.25 5.39
CA ASP A 58 -5.47 -11.45 4.82
C ASP A 58 -3.99 -11.26 4.46
N ALA A 59 -3.46 -10.04 4.57
CA ALA A 59 -2.06 -9.71 4.35
C ALA A 59 -1.53 -8.80 5.46
N ALA A 60 -0.29 -9.06 5.89
CA ALA A 60 0.43 -8.23 6.85
C ALA A 60 1.90 -8.15 6.48
N MET A 61 2.50 -6.97 6.66
CA MET A 61 3.87 -6.68 6.26
C MET A 61 4.51 -5.61 7.14
N VAL A 62 5.81 -5.71 7.33
CA VAL A 62 6.62 -4.61 7.89
C VAL A 62 7.00 -3.69 6.75
N ILE A 63 6.62 -2.42 6.85
CA ILE A 63 6.88 -1.38 5.84
C ILE A 63 7.68 -0.25 6.46
N ARG A 64 8.75 0.18 5.78
CA ARG A 64 9.32 1.51 6.00
C ARG A 64 8.45 2.53 5.28
N ALA A 65 7.74 3.35 6.07
CA ALA A 65 6.74 4.28 5.56
C ALA A 65 7.38 5.44 4.77
N ALA A 66 6.67 5.92 3.76
CA ALA A 66 6.98 7.13 3.02
C ALA A 66 5.67 7.84 2.65
N GLN A 67 5.73 9.14 2.40
CA GLN A 67 4.57 9.90 1.92
C GLN A 67 4.24 9.48 0.48
N THR A 68 2.99 9.68 0.05
CA THR A 68 2.55 9.28 -1.31
C THR A 68 3.33 10.00 -2.41
N GLN A 69 3.75 11.25 -2.18
CA GLN A 69 4.58 12.00 -3.13
C GLN A 69 5.98 11.37 -3.32
N ASP A 70 6.49 10.69 -2.29
CA ASP A 70 7.78 10.00 -2.25
C ASP A 70 7.59 8.47 -2.22
N PHE A 71 6.52 7.97 -2.87
CA PHE A 71 6.11 6.57 -2.80
C PHE A 71 7.25 5.58 -3.11
N PHE A 72 8.15 5.93 -4.03
CA PHE A 72 9.29 5.09 -4.40
C PHE A 72 10.41 5.02 -3.34
N ASP A 73 10.29 5.73 -2.22
CA ASP A 73 11.14 5.57 -1.04
C ASP A 73 10.55 4.59 -0.02
N MET A 74 9.26 4.24 -0.14
CA MET A 74 8.62 3.19 0.65
C MET A 74 9.31 1.85 0.40
N ARG A 75 9.50 1.05 1.45
CA ARG A 75 10.09 -0.29 1.33
C ARG A 75 9.24 -1.30 2.09
N ILE A 76 8.89 -2.39 1.44
CA ILE A 76 8.37 -3.58 2.10
C ILE A 76 9.59 -4.36 2.60
N LEU A 77 9.74 -4.45 3.92
CA LEU A 77 10.89 -5.06 4.58
C LEU A 77 10.65 -6.55 4.84
N GLU A 78 9.44 -6.89 5.24
CA GLU A 78 9.04 -8.27 5.56
C GLU A 78 7.59 -8.50 5.14
N ILE A 79 7.30 -9.68 4.58
CA ILE A 79 5.92 -10.15 4.35
C ILE A 79 5.64 -11.22 5.40
N VAL A 80 4.80 -10.88 6.38
CA VAL A 80 4.44 -11.77 7.49
C VAL A 80 3.45 -12.83 7.03
N CYS A 81 2.42 -12.40 6.30
CA CYS A 81 1.45 -13.30 5.69
C CYS A 81 0.83 -12.65 4.45
N LYS A 82 0.39 -13.50 3.51
CA LYS A 82 -0.46 -13.17 2.37
C LYS A 82 -1.21 -14.43 1.91
N PRO A 83 -2.33 -14.31 1.16
CA PRO A 83 -2.95 -15.45 0.50
C PRO A 83 -1.97 -16.16 -0.46
N ARG A 84 -2.17 -17.47 -0.69
CA ARG A 84 -1.31 -18.27 -1.57
C ARG A 84 -1.37 -17.79 -3.01
#